data_AF-A0A3S0N869-F1
#
_entry.id   AF-A0A3S0N869-F1
#
_cell.length_a   1.000
_cell.length_b   1.000
_cell.length_c   1.000
_cell.angle_alpha   90.00
_cell.angle_beta   90.00
_cell.angle_gamma   90.00
#
_symmetry.space_group_name_H-M   'P 1'
#
loop_
_entity.id
_entity.type
_entity.pdbx_description
1 polymer ?
#
loop_
_entity_poly.entity_id
_entity_poly.type
_entity_poly.pdbx_seq_one_letter_code
_entity_poly.pdbx_strand_id
1 'polypeptide(L)'
;MQKLYSGFTILNDLHVNGELTTGENIADFGGIAIAYDAFKMTEQGKGNKKIDGFTPDQRFFLAMGNAWRTKMTDELSRQLINVDTHSPDNWRVLDL
;
A
#
# COMPACT_ATOMS: atom_id res chain seq x y z
N MET A 1 8.37 1.74 11.17
CA MET A 1 7.96 2.46 9.96
C MET A 1 9.08 3.30 9.38
N GLN A 2 9.53 4.40 10.00
CA GLN A 2 10.59 5.26 9.42
C GLN A 2 11.82 4.50 8.85
N LYS A 3 12.47 3.65 9.67
CA LYS A 3 13.65 2.87 9.25
C LYS A 3 13.34 1.87 8.13
N LEU A 4 12.15 1.26 8.16
CA LEU A 4 11.71 0.31 7.12
C LEU A 4 11.62 1.02 5.78
N TYR A 5 10.84 2.11 5.72
CA TYR A 5 10.62 2.86 4.49
C TYR A 5 11.87 3.57 3.98
N SER A 6 12.75 4.03 4.87
CA SER A 6 14.04 4.60 4.46
C SER A 6 14.95 3.58 3.75
N GLY A 7 14.69 2.29 3.91
CA GLY A 7 15.37 1.23 3.18
C GLY A 7 14.87 1.02 1.75
N PHE A 8 13.71 1.58 1.38
CA PHE A 8 13.15 1.46 0.04
C PHE A 8 13.69 2.51 -0.91
N THR A 9 13.80 2.12 -2.17
CA THR A 9 14.33 2.98 -3.24
C THR A 9 13.38 3.03 -4.43
N ILE A 10 13.32 4.17 -5.11
CA ILE A 10 12.77 4.28 -6.46
C ILE A 10 13.87 4.68 -7.42
N LEU A 11 13.66 4.46 -8.73
CA LEU A 11 14.63 4.81 -9.77
C LEU A 11 16.06 4.29 -9.49
N ASN A 12 16.13 3.11 -8.87
CA ASN A 12 17.33 2.38 -8.42
C ASN A 12 18.04 2.92 -7.17
N ASP A 13 18.13 4.23 -6.96
CA ASP A 13 19.01 4.82 -5.92
C ASP A 13 18.35 5.89 -5.03
N LEU A 14 17.13 6.33 -5.35
CA LEU A 14 16.47 7.37 -4.57
C LEU A 14 15.72 6.76 -3.39
N HIS A 15 16.24 6.99 -2.21
CA HIS A 15 15.64 6.51 -0.96
C HIS A 15 14.36 7.26 -0.61
N VAL A 16 13.32 6.52 -0.21
CA VAL A 16 12.11 7.10 0.37
C VAL A 16 12.49 7.78 1.68
N ASN A 17 12.01 9.00 1.91
CA ASN A 17 12.21 9.69 3.19
C ASN A 17 11.23 9.13 4.23
N GLY A 18 11.65 8.09 4.96
CA GLY A 18 10.78 7.43 5.93
C GLY A 18 10.35 8.32 7.09
N GLU A 19 11.09 9.39 7.42
CA GLU A 19 10.68 10.38 8.43
C GLU A 19 9.51 11.23 7.91
N LEU A 20 9.61 11.72 6.67
CA LEU A 20 8.55 12.48 6.00
C LEU A 20 7.27 11.65 5.85
N THR A 21 7.39 10.38 5.46
CA THR A 21 6.23 9.57 5.09
C THR A 21 5.59 8.80 6.26
N THR A 22 6.19 8.85 7.47
CA THR A 22 5.79 7.94 8.55
C THR A 22 4.33 8.10 8.99
N GLY A 23 3.75 9.29 8.87
CA GLY A 23 2.36 9.54 9.26
C GLY A 23 1.40 8.76 8.37
N GLU A 24 1.52 8.94 7.06
CA GLU A 24 0.71 8.25 6.06
C GLU A 24 0.98 6.74 6.06
N ASN A 25 2.23 6.31 6.23
CA ASN A 25 2.56 4.88 6.29
C ASN A 25 1.88 4.16 7.48
N ILE A 26 1.76 4.84 8.63
CA ILE A 26 1.02 4.31 9.78
C ILE A 26 -0.48 4.28 9.48
N ALA A 27 -1.00 5.33 8.84
CA ALA A 27 -2.39 5.42 8.46
C ALA A 27 -2.80 4.32 7.46
N ASP A 28 -1.98 4.06 6.44
CA ASP A 28 -2.20 3.00 5.46
C ASP A 28 -2.25 1.62 6.12
N PHE A 29 -1.22 1.30 6.93
CA PHE A 29 -1.14 0.02 7.62
C PHE A 29 -2.33 -0.19 8.57
N GLY A 30 -2.64 0.81 9.39
CA GLY A 30 -3.76 0.75 10.33
C GLY A 30 -5.11 0.68 9.61
N GLY A 31 -5.28 1.47 8.54
CA GLY A 31 -6.49 1.51 7.75
C GLY A 31 -6.80 0.17 7.08
N ILE A 32 -5.78 -0.50 6.53
CA ILE A 32 -5.94 -1.80 5.88
C ILE A 32 -6.24 -2.90 6.90
N ALA A 33 -5.59 -2.90 8.06
CA ALA A 33 -5.90 -3.82 9.14
C ALA A 33 -7.36 -3.69 9.60
N ILE A 34 -7.82 -2.46 9.85
CA ILE A 34 -9.21 -2.19 10.25
C ILE A 34 -10.19 -2.58 9.14
N ALA A 35 -9.88 -2.25 7.88
CA ALA A 35 -10.72 -2.60 6.74
C ALA A 35 -10.82 -4.12 6.55
N TYR A 36 -9.75 -4.86 6.80
CA TYR A 36 -9.75 -6.31 6.73
C TYR A 36 -10.58 -6.91 7.85
N ASP A 37 -10.43 -6.45 9.09
CA ASP A 37 -11.26 -6.89 10.22
C ASP A 37 -12.75 -6.64 9.95
N ALA A 38 -13.09 -5.44 9.46
CA ALA A 38 -14.45 -5.11 9.06
C ALA A 38 -14.96 -6.02 7.93
N PHE A 39 -14.12 -6.32 6.94
CA PHE A 39 -14.45 -7.25 5.87
C PHE A 39 -14.75 -8.65 6.41
N LYS A 40 -13.96 -9.16 7.38
CA LYS A 40 -14.21 -10.46 8.02
C LYS A 40 -15.50 -10.51 8.85
N MET A 41 -16.11 -9.38 9.17
CA MET A 41 -17.44 -9.34 9.81
C MET A 41 -18.59 -9.56 8.82
N THR A 42 -18.36 -9.41 7.51
CA THR A 42 -19.37 -9.60 6.46
C THR A 42 -19.61 -11.07 6.13
N GLU A 43 -20.75 -11.39 5.51
CA GLU A 43 -21.03 -12.75 5.01
C GLU A 43 -19.99 -13.21 3.98
N GLN A 44 -19.53 -12.31 3.13
CA GLN A 44 -18.51 -12.58 2.12
C GLN A 44 -17.15 -12.90 2.76
N GLY A 45 -16.75 -12.14 3.79
CA GLY A 45 -15.49 -12.34 4.51
C GLY A 45 -15.48 -13.60 5.38
N LYS A 46 -16.65 -14.06 5.86
CA LYS A 46 -16.80 -15.34 6.56
C LYS A 46 -16.90 -16.53 5.61
N GLY A 47 -17.30 -16.29 4.36
CA GLY A 47 -17.43 -17.32 3.35
C GLY A 47 -16.10 -17.77 2.74
N ASN A 48 -16.15 -18.80 1.92
CA ASN A 48 -15.01 -19.33 1.15
C ASN A 48 -15.24 -19.32 -0.36
N LYS A 49 -16.33 -18.67 -0.82
CA LYS A 49 -16.72 -18.66 -2.24
C LYS A 49 -15.63 -18.03 -3.10
N LYS A 50 -15.09 -18.83 -4.02
CA LYS A 50 -14.17 -18.33 -5.03
C LYS A 50 -14.93 -17.59 -6.14
N ILE A 51 -14.34 -16.51 -6.62
CA ILE A 51 -14.76 -15.75 -7.80
C ILE A 51 -13.51 -15.57 -8.63
N ASP A 52 -13.58 -15.95 -9.91
CA ASP A 52 -12.45 -15.97 -10.84
C ASP A 52 -11.22 -16.73 -10.30
N GLY A 53 -11.47 -17.79 -9.52
CA GLY A 53 -10.42 -18.62 -8.92
C GLY A 53 -9.85 -18.11 -7.58
N PHE A 54 -10.18 -16.90 -7.14
CA PHE A 54 -9.63 -16.28 -5.94
C PHE A 54 -10.57 -16.38 -4.73
N THR A 55 -10.02 -16.67 -3.55
CA THR A 55 -10.75 -16.64 -2.27
C THR A 55 -11.21 -15.21 -1.92
N PRO A 56 -12.19 -15.04 -1.02
CA PRO A 56 -12.58 -13.70 -0.56
C PRO A 56 -11.40 -12.88 -0.02
N ASP A 57 -10.51 -13.50 0.76
CA ASP A 57 -9.31 -12.84 1.30
C ASP A 57 -8.34 -12.42 0.20
N GLN A 58 -8.06 -13.29 -0.78
CA GLN A 58 -7.22 -12.93 -1.93
C GLN A 58 -7.81 -11.76 -2.72
N ARG A 59 -9.13 -11.73 -2.91
CA ARG A 59 -9.80 -10.62 -3.62
C ARG A 59 -9.72 -9.32 -2.85
N PHE A 60 -9.75 -9.34 -1.52
CA PHE A 60 -9.57 -8.14 -0.70
C PHE A 60 -8.20 -7.49 -0.99
N PHE A 61 -7.12 -8.27 -0.92
CA PHE A 61 -5.77 -7.76 -1.17
C PHE A 61 -5.53 -7.42 -2.65
N LEU A 62 -6.16 -8.15 -3.59
CA LEU A 62 -6.14 -7.78 -5.01
C LEU A 62 -6.85 -6.44 -5.27
N ALA A 63 -8.00 -6.20 -4.63
CA ALA A 63 -8.74 -4.93 -4.77
C ALA A 63 -7.91 -3.74 -4.26
N MET A 64 -7.20 -3.93 -3.15
CA MET A 64 -6.28 -2.94 -2.61
C MET A 64 -5.09 -2.68 -3.54
N GLY A 65 -4.43 -3.71 -4.07
CA GLY A 65 -3.37 -3.53 -5.07
C GLY A 65 -3.86 -2.84 -6.35
N ASN A 66 -5.13 -3.03 -6.72
CA ASN A 66 -5.74 -2.31 -7.84
C ASN A 66 -6.04 -0.84 -7.52
N ALA A 67 -6.40 -0.51 -6.28
CA ALA A 67 -6.69 0.86 -5.86
C ALA A 67 -5.46 1.76 -5.92
N TRP A 68 -4.28 1.20 -5.63
CA TRP A 68 -2.99 1.90 -5.64
C TRP A 68 -2.21 1.76 -6.94
N ARG A 69 -2.86 1.27 -8.01
CA ARG A 69 -2.19 1.08 -9.30
C ARG A 69 -1.97 2.42 -9.99
N THR A 70 -0.78 2.97 -9.83
CA THR A 70 -0.36 4.22 -10.47
C THR A 70 0.90 4.03 -11.29
N LYS A 71 1.09 4.89 -12.30
CA LYS A 71 2.36 5.05 -13.00
C LYS A 71 2.66 6.54 -13.10
N MET A 72 3.89 6.92 -12.77
CA MET A 72 4.38 8.28 -12.86
C MET A 72 5.60 8.33 -13.79
N THR A 73 5.92 9.52 -14.29
CA THR A 73 7.19 9.75 -14.99
C THR A 73 8.33 9.82 -13.97
N ASP A 74 9.55 9.46 -14.37
CA ASP A 74 10.73 9.57 -13.51
C ASP A 74 10.91 10.99 -12.95
N GLU A 75 10.58 12.02 -13.73
CA GLU A 75 10.67 13.41 -13.31
C GLU A 75 9.67 13.75 -12.20
N LEU A 76 8.41 13.33 -12.34
CA LEU A 76 7.42 13.51 -11.28
C LEU A 76 7.79 12.71 -10.03
N SER A 77 8.29 11.48 -10.19
CA SER A 77 8.76 10.66 -9.08
C SER A 77 9.93 11.28 -8.31
N ARG A 78 10.88 11.91 -9.01
CA ARG A 78 11.99 12.69 -8.41
C ARG A 78 11.51 13.92 -7.66
N GLN A 79 10.44 14.56 -8.13
CA GLN A 79 9.85 15.69 -7.42
C GLN A 79 9.15 15.22 -6.14
N LEU A 80 8.23 14.25 -6.26
CA LEU A 80 7.35 13.83 -5.16
C LEU A 80 8.11 13.21 -4.00
N ILE A 81 9.19 12.45 -4.24
CA ILE A 81 9.97 11.83 -3.16
C ILE A 81 10.54 12.83 -2.13
N ASN A 82 10.62 14.11 -2.49
CA ASN A 82 11.13 15.17 -1.62
C ASN A 82 10.03 15.97 -0.89
N VAL A 83 8.78 15.91 -1.35
CA VAL A 83 7.71 16.84 -0.89
C VAL A 83 6.40 16.16 -0.55
N ASP A 84 6.11 14.99 -1.09
CA ASP A 84 4.90 14.24 -0.81
C ASP A 84 5.04 13.50 0.52
N THR A 85 4.03 13.63 1.37
CA THR A 85 3.96 12.91 2.64
C THR A 85 3.56 11.46 2.46
N HIS A 86 3.09 11.07 1.27
CA HIS A 86 2.82 9.67 0.95
C HIS A 86 4.08 8.98 0.41
N SER A 87 4.29 7.73 0.81
CA SER A 87 5.29 6.89 0.15
C SER A 87 4.91 6.67 -1.32
N PRO A 88 5.88 6.44 -2.22
CA PRO A 88 5.58 6.05 -3.60
C PRO A 88 4.63 4.85 -3.64
N ASP A 89 3.65 4.89 -4.56
CA ASP A 89 2.51 3.95 -4.58
C ASP A 89 2.91 2.47 -4.60
N ASN A 90 4.03 2.14 -5.23
CA ASN A 90 4.56 0.77 -5.29
C ASN A 90 4.98 0.24 -3.91
N TRP A 91 5.41 1.11 -2.99
CA TRP A 91 5.79 0.74 -1.63
C TRP A 91 4.57 0.68 -0.69
N ARG A 92 3.55 1.52 -0.91
CA ARG A 92 2.30 1.49 -0.12
C ARG A 92 1.56 0.15 -0.18
N VAL A 93 1.69 -0.59 -1.29
CA VAL A 93 1.08 -1.93 -1.46
C VAL A 93 1.93 -3.04 -0.86
N LEU A 94 3.27 -2.88 -0.84
CA LEU A 94 4.21 -3.96 -0.53
C LEU A 94 4.50 -4.11 0.97
N ASP A 95 4.14 -3.13 1.79
CA ASP A 95 4.32 -3.13 3.25
C ASP A 95 3.27 -3.93 4.05
N LEU A 96 2.52 -4.80 3.37
CA LEU A 96 1.49 -5.70 3.95
C LEU A 96 1.93 -7.15 3.85
#